data_AF-A0A1W2LV27-F1
#
_entry.id   AF-A0A1W2LV27-F1
#
_cell.length_a   1.000
_cell.length_b   1.000
_cell.length_c   1.000
_cell.angle_alpha   90.00
_cell.angle_beta   90.00
_cell.angle_gamma   90.00
#
_symmetry.space_group_name_H-M   'P 1'
#
loop_
_entity.id
_entity.type
_entity.pdbx_description
1 polymer ?
#
loop_
_entity_poly.entity_id
_entity_poly.type
_entity_poly.pdbx_seq_one_letter_code
_entity_poly.pdbx_strand_id
1 'polypeptide(L)'
;MTIEAVQSTLPDAGLDVIVTGLSSDAHTWNLVYLELLLEELGCRVTNLGACVPDATIVRECVTRRPDLLVISSLNGHGRQDGVRLMEAFRARAELVTMPVVIGGKLDVTGGSNAARLLEAGFDAVFEDSAGLTPFRTFLRTLSVRAPGVPLGAG
;
A
#
# COMPACT_ATOMS: atom_id res chain seq x y z
N MET A 1 6.32 30.36 34.34
CA MET A 1 7.18 29.88 33.24
C MET A 1 6.26 29.13 32.30
N THR A 2 5.75 29.81 31.29
CA THR A 2 4.73 29.28 30.38
C THR A 2 5.44 28.92 29.09
N ILE A 3 5.37 27.65 28.69
CA ILE A 3 5.81 27.25 27.35
C ILE A 3 4.58 27.42 26.46
N GLU A 4 4.53 28.51 25.70
CA GLU A 4 3.59 28.64 24.60
C GLU A 4 3.95 27.59 23.55
N ALA A 5 3.01 26.68 23.29
CA ALA A 5 3.10 25.77 22.17
C ALA A 5 3.06 26.62 20.90
N VAL A 6 4.18 26.67 20.18
CA VAL A 6 4.24 27.23 18.85
C VAL A 6 3.38 26.34 17.97
N GLN A 7 2.22 26.85 17.59
CA GLN A 7 1.31 26.19 16.67
C GLN A 7 1.97 26.21 15.29
N SER A 8 2.58 25.09 14.91
CA SER A 8 3.18 24.92 13.59
C SER A 8 2.07 24.77 12.55
N THR A 9 1.79 25.84 11.81
CA THR A 9 1.02 25.81 10.57
C THR A 9 1.95 25.45 9.41
N LEU A 10 2.15 24.15 9.16
CA LEU A 10 2.79 23.65 7.94
C LEU A 10 1.85 22.61 7.29
N PRO A 11 1.71 22.57 5.94
CA PRO A 11 1.03 21.47 5.28
C PRO A 11 1.94 20.23 5.29
N ASP A 12 1.76 19.37 6.28
CA ASP A 12 2.60 18.19 6.61
C ASP A 12 1.88 16.88 6.24
N ALA A 13 1.35 16.78 5.03
CA ALA A 13 0.50 15.64 4.66
C ALA A 13 1.35 14.42 4.28
N GLY A 14 1.63 13.55 5.24
CA GLY A 14 2.16 12.20 5.00
C GLY A 14 1.28 11.42 4.02
N LEU A 15 1.90 10.48 3.28
CA LEU A 15 1.22 9.66 2.26
C LEU A 15 -0.03 8.99 2.85
N ASP A 16 -1.16 9.10 2.16
CA ASP A 16 -2.36 8.33 2.47
C ASP A 16 -2.20 6.92 1.92
N VAL A 17 -2.13 5.91 2.81
CA VAL A 17 -1.84 4.52 2.44
C VAL A 17 -2.98 3.62 2.87
N ILE A 18 -3.46 2.77 1.96
CA ILE A 18 -4.34 1.66 2.30
C ILE A 18 -3.52 0.39 2.49
N VAL A 19 -3.71 -0.30 3.61
CA VAL A 19 -3.14 -1.63 3.88
C VAL A 19 -4.27 -2.66 3.89
N THR A 20 -4.06 -3.81 3.23
CA THR A 20 -5.10 -4.86 3.16
C THR A 20 -4.51 -6.25 2.93
N GLY A 21 -5.19 -7.28 3.41
CA GLY A 21 -5.02 -8.66 2.99
C GLY A 21 -5.93 -9.03 1.81
N LEU A 22 -5.64 -10.14 1.14
CA LEU A 22 -6.47 -10.67 0.06
C LEU A 22 -7.63 -11.51 0.59
N SER A 23 -8.64 -11.75 -0.25
CA SER A 23 -9.90 -12.38 0.16
C SER A 23 -9.76 -13.79 0.77
N SER A 24 -8.74 -14.56 0.38
CA SER A 24 -8.48 -15.90 0.92
C SER A 24 -7.48 -15.92 2.08
N ASP A 25 -6.95 -14.76 2.49
CA ASP A 25 -5.85 -14.67 3.44
C ASP A 25 -6.31 -14.11 4.80
N ALA A 26 -6.25 -14.97 5.82
CA ALA A 26 -6.69 -14.65 7.18
C ALA A 26 -5.55 -14.15 8.09
N HIS A 27 -4.34 -13.95 7.58
CA HIS A 27 -3.23 -13.48 8.40
C HIS A 27 -3.39 -12.00 8.75
N THR A 28 -3.55 -11.71 10.05
CA THR A 28 -3.81 -10.34 10.54
C THR A 28 -2.58 -9.65 11.10
N TRP A 29 -1.64 -10.39 11.72
CA TRP A 29 -0.50 -9.78 12.40
C TRP A 29 0.34 -8.94 11.44
N ASN A 30 0.64 -9.44 10.24
CA ASN A 30 1.43 -8.69 9.27
C ASN A 30 0.78 -7.36 8.84
N LEU A 31 -0.56 -7.29 8.87
CA LEU A 31 -1.27 -6.05 8.57
C LEU A 31 -1.08 -5.03 9.70
N VAL A 32 -1.17 -5.46 10.95
CA VAL A 32 -0.88 -4.62 12.13
C VAL A 32 0.58 -4.16 12.12
N TYR A 33 1.51 -5.07 11.79
CA TYR A 33 2.93 -4.71 11.66
C TYR A 33 3.15 -3.64 10.59
N LEU A 34 2.57 -3.83 9.39
CA LEU A 34 2.71 -2.89 8.28
C LEU A 34 2.09 -1.54 8.61
N GLU A 35 0.94 -1.51 9.28
CA GLU A 35 0.30 -0.29 9.77
C GLU A 35 1.24 0.48 10.71
N LEU A 36 1.71 -0.17 11.78
CA LEU A 36 2.64 0.46 12.75
C LEU A 36 3.92 0.96 12.07
N LEU A 37 4.48 0.18 11.15
CA LEU A 37 5.67 0.56 10.40
C LEU A 37 5.42 1.79 9.51
N LEU A 38 4.31 1.81 8.78
CA LEU A 38 3.96 2.91 7.88
C LEU A 38 3.67 4.19 8.66
N GLU A 39 2.99 4.08 9.80
CA GLU A 39 2.77 5.18 10.74
C GLU A 39 4.09 5.71 11.33
N GLU A 40 5.02 4.82 11.72
CA GLU A 40 6.37 5.20 12.16
C GLU A 40 7.13 5.97 11.07
N LEU A 41 6.87 5.64 9.80
CA LEU A 41 7.43 6.34 8.64
C LEU A 41 6.67 7.61 8.25
N GLY A 42 5.66 8.01 9.02
CA GLY A 42 4.88 9.24 8.83
C GLY A 42 3.72 9.13 7.85
N CYS A 43 3.31 7.93 7.44
CA CYS A 43 2.14 7.74 6.58
C CYS A 43 0.83 7.81 7.39
N ARG A 44 -0.26 8.22 6.72
CA ARG A 44 -1.63 8.10 7.23
C ARG A 44 -2.21 6.79 6.74
N VAL A 45 -2.47 5.83 7.63
CA VAL A 45 -2.83 4.47 7.24
C VAL A 45 -4.31 4.21 7.41
N THR A 46 -4.93 3.58 6.40
CA THR A 46 -6.23 2.92 6.52
C THR A 46 -6.03 1.42 6.34
N ASN A 47 -6.12 0.66 7.43
CA ASN A 47 -6.04 -0.80 7.40
C ASN A 47 -7.43 -1.43 7.20
N LEU A 48 -7.65 -2.08 6.05
CA LEU A 48 -8.92 -2.75 5.72
C LEU A 48 -9.03 -4.14 6.36
N GLY A 49 -7.95 -4.66 6.95
CA GLY A 49 -7.91 -5.98 7.56
C GLY A 49 -7.66 -7.11 6.57
N ALA A 50 -7.90 -8.34 7.05
CA ALA A 50 -7.70 -9.59 6.34
C ALA A 50 -9.00 -10.07 5.65
N CYS A 51 -8.89 -11.04 4.75
CA CYS A 51 -10.03 -11.61 4.02
C CYS A 51 -10.91 -10.56 3.30
N VAL A 52 -10.31 -9.47 2.80
CA VAL A 52 -11.08 -8.38 2.20
C VAL A 52 -11.48 -8.75 0.75
N PRO A 53 -12.76 -8.65 0.37
CA PRO A 53 -13.19 -8.88 -1.00
C PRO A 53 -12.63 -7.83 -1.97
N ASP A 54 -12.24 -8.23 -3.17
CA ASP A 54 -11.66 -7.35 -4.21
C ASP A 54 -12.53 -6.11 -4.47
N ALA A 55 -13.84 -6.29 -4.59
CA ALA A 55 -14.78 -5.20 -4.83
C ALA A 55 -14.76 -4.15 -3.71
N THR A 56 -14.50 -4.57 -2.47
CA THR A 56 -14.30 -3.65 -1.35
C THR A 56 -12.97 -2.91 -1.48
N ILE A 57 -11.87 -3.59 -1.79
CA ILE A 57 -10.55 -2.95 -2.00
C ILE A 57 -10.65 -1.88 -3.09
N VAL A 58 -11.22 -2.23 -4.25
CA VAL A 58 -11.41 -1.30 -5.38
C VAL A 58 -12.28 -0.11 -4.96
N ARG A 59 -13.41 -0.35 -4.29
CA ARG A 59 -14.31 0.71 -3.83
C ARG A 59 -13.61 1.68 -2.88
N GLU A 60 -12.89 1.17 -1.88
CA GLU A 60 -12.18 2.02 -0.92
C GLU A 60 -11.10 2.85 -1.61
N CYS A 61 -10.35 2.28 -2.56
CA CYS A 61 -9.35 3.02 -3.32
C CYS A 61 -9.96 4.13 -4.19
N VAL A 62 -11.07 3.85 -4.88
CA VAL A 62 -11.79 4.87 -5.67
C VAL A 62 -12.31 6.01 -4.78
N THR A 63 -12.81 5.66 -3.60
CA THR A 63 -13.46 6.61 -2.67
C THR A 63 -12.43 7.49 -1.98
N ARG A 64 -11.35 6.90 -1.49
CA ARG A 64 -10.33 7.58 -0.67
C ARG A 64 -9.20 8.18 -1.50
N ARG A 65 -8.96 7.65 -2.70
CA ARG A 65 -7.84 8.02 -3.58
C ARG A 65 -6.49 8.06 -2.84
N PRO A 66 -6.08 6.94 -2.21
CA PRO A 66 -4.81 6.90 -1.50
C PRO A 66 -3.64 7.09 -2.46
N ASP A 67 -2.51 7.53 -1.92
CA ASP A 67 -1.24 7.61 -2.65
C ASP A 67 -0.63 6.22 -2.92
N LEU A 68 -1.01 5.21 -2.12
CA LEU A 68 -0.50 3.85 -2.23
C LEU A 68 -1.49 2.80 -1.68
N LEU A 69 -1.61 1.68 -2.39
CA LEU A 69 -2.19 0.44 -1.88
C LEU A 69 -1.09 -0.58 -1.59
N VAL A 70 -1.03 -1.06 -0.34
CA VAL A 70 -0.11 -2.09 0.14
C VAL A 70 -0.89 -3.36 0.43
N ILE A 71 -0.55 -4.44 -0.27
CA ILE A 71 -1.18 -5.74 -0.12
C ILE A 71 -0.24 -6.72 0.58
N SER A 72 -0.72 -7.33 1.64
CA SER A 72 -0.02 -8.41 2.33
C SER A 72 -0.66 -9.76 2.01
N SER A 73 0.14 -10.72 1.57
CA SER A 73 -0.29 -12.12 1.45
C SER A 73 0.77 -13.07 2.00
N LEU A 74 0.34 -14.02 2.82
CA LEU A 74 1.15 -15.00 3.54
C LEU A 74 0.66 -16.43 3.36
N ASN A 75 -0.57 -16.64 2.85
CA ASN A 75 -1.12 -17.97 2.62
C ASN A 75 -0.55 -18.69 1.39
N GLY A 76 0.32 -18.04 0.61
CA GLY A 76 0.93 -18.60 -0.60
C GLY A 76 0.08 -18.47 -1.87
N HIS A 77 -1.12 -17.90 -1.79
CA HIS A 77 -2.00 -17.66 -2.95
C HIS A 77 -1.86 -16.25 -3.54
N GLY A 78 -0.87 -15.47 -3.08
CA GLY A 78 -0.66 -14.08 -3.47
C GLY A 78 -0.62 -13.87 -4.98
N ARG A 79 -0.06 -14.81 -5.77
CA ARG A 79 -0.13 -14.74 -7.24
C ARG A 79 -1.57 -14.80 -7.75
N GLN A 80 -2.33 -15.82 -7.38
CA GLN A 80 -3.66 -16.07 -7.93
C GLN A 80 -4.63 -14.96 -7.52
N ASP A 81 -4.67 -14.63 -6.24
CA ASP A 81 -5.56 -13.58 -5.73
C ASP A 81 -5.11 -12.18 -6.16
N GLY A 82 -3.79 -11.94 -6.22
CA GLY A 82 -3.24 -10.67 -6.68
C GLY A 82 -3.56 -10.39 -8.15
N VAL A 83 -3.36 -11.36 -9.05
CA VAL A 83 -3.69 -11.21 -10.47
C VAL A 83 -5.18 -10.92 -10.66
N ARG A 84 -6.05 -11.70 -10.01
CA ARG A 84 -7.50 -11.51 -10.06
C ARG A 84 -7.91 -10.11 -9.58
N LEU A 85 -7.34 -9.64 -8.48
CA LEU A 85 -7.59 -8.28 -7.98
C LEU A 85 -7.12 -7.24 -9.00
N MET A 86 -5.92 -7.38 -9.56
CA MET A 86 -5.36 -6.37 -10.47
C MET A 86 -6.13 -6.24 -11.78
N GLU A 87 -6.71 -7.33 -12.30
CA GLU A 87 -7.65 -7.28 -13.42
C GLU A 87 -8.83 -6.35 -13.11
N ALA A 88 -9.46 -6.51 -11.95
CA ALA A 88 -10.58 -5.65 -11.52
C ALA A 88 -10.11 -4.21 -11.20
N PHE A 89 -8.92 -4.07 -10.63
CA PHE A 89 -8.35 -2.79 -10.19
C PHE A 89 -7.99 -1.90 -11.38
N ARG A 90 -7.26 -2.44 -12.37
CA ARG A 90 -6.80 -1.68 -13.55
C ARG A 90 -7.87 -1.49 -14.62
N ALA A 91 -9.02 -2.18 -14.52
CA ALA A 91 -10.20 -1.87 -15.31
C ALA A 91 -10.83 -0.50 -14.94
N ARG A 92 -10.43 0.11 -13.81
CA ARG A 92 -10.92 1.43 -13.37
C ARG A 92 -9.97 2.53 -13.84
N ALA A 93 -10.49 3.44 -14.66
CA ALA A 93 -9.72 4.56 -15.20
C ALA A 93 -9.16 5.47 -14.09
N GLU A 94 -9.89 5.62 -12.98
CA GLU A 94 -9.50 6.44 -11.84
C GLU A 94 -8.29 5.87 -11.07
N LEU A 95 -8.00 4.59 -11.25
CA LEU A 95 -6.99 3.84 -10.49
C LEU A 95 -5.79 3.41 -11.35
N VAL A 96 -5.81 3.69 -12.66
CA VAL A 96 -4.82 3.14 -13.60
C VAL A 96 -3.38 3.54 -13.26
N THR A 97 -3.18 4.75 -12.73
CA THR A 97 -1.85 5.27 -12.33
C THR A 97 -1.57 5.16 -10.83
N MET A 98 -2.51 4.62 -10.04
CA MET A 98 -2.35 4.55 -8.60
C MET A 98 -1.32 3.46 -8.25
N PRO A 99 -0.27 3.77 -7.47
CA PRO A 99 0.71 2.78 -7.06
C PRO A 99 0.08 1.64 -6.25
N VAL A 100 0.39 0.40 -6.62
CA VAL A 100 -0.04 -0.81 -5.91
C VAL A 100 1.16 -1.74 -5.73
N VAL A 101 1.40 -2.17 -4.49
CA VAL A 101 2.47 -3.11 -4.16
C VAL A 101 1.94 -4.32 -3.41
N ILE A 102 2.63 -5.44 -3.55
CA ILE A 102 2.30 -6.68 -2.84
C ILE A 102 3.54 -7.30 -2.21
N GLY A 103 3.40 -7.86 -1.01
CA GLY A 103 4.49 -8.54 -0.34
C GLY A 103 4.06 -9.65 0.60
N GLY A 104 5.07 -10.38 1.09
CA GLY A 104 4.93 -11.51 2.01
C GLY A 104 5.36 -12.84 1.38
N LYS A 105 4.61 -13.91 1.68
CA LYS A 105 4.84 -15.26 1.17
C LYS A 105 3.84 -15.53 0.05
N LEU A 106 4.27 -15.26 -1.17
CA LEU A 106 3.43 -15.23 -2.37
C LEU A 106 3.37 -16.56 -3.12
N ASP A 107 3.97 -17.61 -2.57
CA ASP A 107 4.04 -18.94 -3.15
C ASP A 107 4.01 -20.04 -2.06
N VAL A 108 3.52 -21.22 -2.43
CA VAL A 108 3.46 -22.41 -1.55
C VAL A 108 4.65 -23.34 -1.71
N THR A 109 5.36 -23.29 -2.84
CA THR A 109 6.49 -24.17 -3.21
C THR A 109 7.87 -23.52 -3.05
N GLY A 110 7.95 -22.24 -2.66
CA GLY A 110 9.21 -21.51 -2.50
C GLY A 110 9.75 -20.88 -3.79
N GLY A 111 8.93 -20.76 -4.84
CA GLY A 111 9.27 -20.04 -6.06
C GLY A 111 8.94 -18.54 -5.97
N SER A 112 9.53 -17.74 -6.87
CA SER A 112 9.18 -16.32 -7.02
C SER A 112 8.04 -16.14 -8.00
N ASN A 113 7.05 -15.34 -7.61
CA ASN A 113 5.92 -14.94 -8.45
C ASN A 113 6.02 -13.47 -8.88
N ALA A 114 7.13 -12.79 -8.57
CA ALA A 114 7.32 -11.37 -8.81
C ALA A 114 7.08 -10.96 -10.27
N ALA A 115 7.68 -11.64 -11.25
CA ALA A 115 7.52 -11.29 -12.67
C ALA A 115 6.05 -11.28 -13.12
N ARG A 116 5.29 -12.31 -12.71
CA ARG A 116 3.87 -12.46 -13.06
C ARG A 116 2.99 -11.40 -12.39
N LEU A 117 3.33 -11.01 -11.17
CA LEU A 117 2.63 -9.95 -10.44
C LEU A 117 2.94 -8.58 -11.05
N LEU A 118 4.19 -8.31 -11.44
CA LEU A 118 4.56 -7.09 -12.16
C LEU A 118 3.82 -7.00 -13.51
N GLU A 119 3.78 -8.09 -14.27
CA GLU A 119 3.02 -8.18 -15.53
C GLU A 119 1.51 -7.94 -15.34
N ALA A 120 0.95 -8.33 -14.18
CA ALA A 120 -0.44 -8.07 -13.83
C ALA A 120 -0.72 -6.60 -13.46
N GLY A 121 0.32 -5.76 -13.32
CA GLY A 121 0.19 -4.33 -13.09
C GLY A 121 0.49 -3.87 -11.67
N PHE A 122 1.09 -4.71 -10.82
CA PHE A 122 1.73 -4.25 -9.58
C PHE A 122 2.98 -3.43 -9.91
N ASP A 123 3.20 -2.36 -9.14
CA ASP A 123 4.34 -1.47 -9.30
C ASP A 123 5.61 -2.00 -8.62
N ALA A 124 5.44 -2.81 -7.56
CA ALA A 124 6.54 -3.51 -6.90
C ALA A 124 6.05 -4.76 -6.16
N VAL A 125 6.97 -5.73 -6.03
CA VAL A 125 6.74 -6.99 -5.31
C VAL A 125 7.84 -7.20 -4.28
N PHE A 126 7.46 -7.48 -3.03
CA PHE A 126 8.37 -7.63 -1.90
C PHE A 126 8.22 -9.01 -1.25
N GLU A 127 8.98 -9.98 -1.74
CA GLU A 127 8.94 -11.37 -1.24
C GLU A 127 9.89 -11.56 -0.04
N ASP A 128 9.44 -12.35 0.93
CA ASP A 128 10.22 -12.80 2.10
C ASP A 128 10.77 -11.66 3.01
N SER A 129 11.52 -12.02 4.05
CA SER A 129 12.15 -11.14 5.04
C SER A 129 13.08 -10.08 4.44
N ALA A 130 13.59 -10.30 3.23
CA ALA A 130 14.40 -9.33 2.49
C ALA A 130 13.58 -8.16 1.90
N GLY A 131 12.26 -8.28 1.84
CA GLY A 131 11.37 -7.30 1.20
C GLY A 131 11.28 -5.93 1.90
N LEU A 132 11.61 -5.85 3.19
CA LEU A 132 11.39 -4.64 3.99
C LEU A 132 12.29 -3.46 3.61
N THR A 133 13.57 -3.73 3.35
CA THR A 133 14.53 -2.66 2.97
C THR A 133 14.18 -2.07 1.60
N PRO A 134 13.96 -2.87 0.54
CA PRO A 134 13.44 -2.37 -0.73
C PRO A 134 12.11 -1.64 -0.60
N PHE A 135 11.20 -2.11 0.25
CA PHE A 135 9.91 -1.45 0.49
C PHE A 135 10.10 -0.04 1.08
N ARG A 136 10.96 0.12 2.08
CA ARG A 136 11.31 1.45 2.63
C ARG A 136 11.91 2.38 1.58
N THR A 137 12.77 1.85 0.70
CA THR A 137 13.31 2.63 -0.42
C THR A 137 12.20 3.08 -1.37
N PHE A 138 11.29 2.17 -1.73
CA PHE A 138 10.15 2.48 -2.61
C PHE A 138 9.27 3.60 -2.04
N LEU A 139 8.92 3.53 -0.74
CA LEU A 139 8.12 4.58 -0.08
C LEU A 139 8.76 5.96 -0.22
N ARG A 140 10.08 6.07 0.00
CA ARG A 140 10.79 7.35 -0.18
C ARG A 140 10.68 7.90 -1.59
N THR A 141 10.67 7.04 -2.61
CA THR A 141 10.50 7.50 -4.00
C THR A 141 9.11 8.10 -4.26
N LEU A 142 8.08 7.61 -3.56
CA LEU A 142 6.73 8.17 -3.64
C LEU A 142 6.63 9.50 -2.88
N SER A 143 7.22 9.60 -1.69
CA SER A 143 7.24 10.84 -0.91
C SER A 143 7.94 11.99 -1.64
N VAL A 144 8.95 11.70 -2.47
CA VAL A 144 9.62 12.70 -3.32
C VAL A 144 8.74 13.14 -4.52
N ARG A 145 7.81 12.28 -4.95
CA ARG A 145 6.92 12.53 -6.10
C ARG A 145 5.62 13.25 -5.74
N ALA A 146 5.18 13.19 -4.48
CA ALA A 146 4.00 13.90 -4.02
C ALA A 146 4.22 15.43 -4.22
N PRO A 147 3.45 16.11 -5.09
CA PRO A 147 3.58 17.55 -5.23
C PRO A 147 3.14 18.21 -3.93
N GLY A 148 4.02 19.00 -3.32
CA GLY A 148 3.63 19.94 -2.28
C GLY A 148 2.52 20.86 -2.81
N VAL A 149 1.50 21.04 -1.98
CA VAL A 149 0.33 21.92 -2.16
C VAL A 149 0.68 23.25 -2.86
N PRO A 150 -0.18 23.79 -3.75
CA PRO A 150 0.11 25.04 -4.45
C PRO A 150 0.28 26.21 -3.47
N LEU A 151 1.35 26.97 -3.63
CA LEU A 151 1.48 28.31 -3.06
C LEU A 151 0.35 29.18 -3.62
N GLY A 152 -0.66 29.42 -2.80
CA GLY A 152 -1.56 30.55 -3.02
C GLY A 152 -0.80 31.85 -2.80
N ALA A 153 -0.67 32.66 -3.85
CA ALA A 153 -0.42 34.09 -3.77
C ALA A 153 -0.74 34.74 -5.13
N GLY A 154 -1.68 35.69 -5.14
CA GLY A 154 -2.02 36.55 -6.27
C GLY A 154 -3.49 36.88 -6.34
#